data_AF-R4K3J0-F1
#
_entry.id   AF-R4K3J0-F1
#
_cell.length_a   1.000
_cell.length_b   1.000
_cell.length_c   1.000
_cell.angle_alpha   90.00
_cell.angle_beta   90.00
_cell.angle_gamma   90.00
#
_symmetry.space_group_name_H-M   'P 1'
#
loop_
_entity.id
_entity.type
_entity.pdbx_description
1 polymer ?
#
loop_
_entity_poly.entity_id
_entity_poly.type
_entity_poly.pdbx_seq_one_letter_code
_entity_poly.pdbx_strand_id
1 'polypeptide(L)'
;MSVKVELIDELRKRANVSYEEAKEALEKCNGDLVEALIYLEKQNKVKSDEGSSFFNIIKKIIKKGNTTKFIIKKKDNIILSLPVTIVVIITVFAPYVAVPGLILALITGHRFRFKGKNGEPAKVNETLDKISNVVDTAKKKFNEDTDSQSSKQV
;
A
#
# COMPACT_ATOMS: atom_id res chain seq x y z
N MET A 1 -21.45 -18.82 32.77
CA MET A 1 -20.96 -20.22 32.62
C MET A 1 -19.45 -20.21 32.77
N SER A 2 -18.86 -21.24 33.36
CA SER A 2 -17.41 -21.31 33.58
C SER A 2 -16.73 -22.02 32.41
N VAL A 3 -16.18 -21.27 31.46
CA VAL A 3 -15.32 -21.85 30.42
C VAL A 3 -14.00 -22.27 31.07
N LYS A 4 -13.60 -23.53 30.87
CA LYS A 4 -12.33 -24.04 31.41
C LYS A 4 -11.17 -23.49 30.60
N VAL A 5 -10.15 -22.96 31.30
CA VAL A 5 -8.92 -22.44 30.67
C VAL A 5 -8.22 -23.52 29.85
N GLU A 6 -8.29 -24.78 30.29
CA GLU A 6 -7.74 -25.94 29.57
C GLU A 6 -8.33 -26.10 28.16
N LEU A 7 -9.66 -25.95 28.02
CA LEU A 7 -10.34 -26.03 26.72
C LEU A 7 -9.96 -24.86 25.82
N ILE A 8 -9.77 -23.68 26.41
CA ILE A 8 -9.29 -22.49 25.70
C ILE A 8 -7.88 -22.75 25.16
N ASP A 9 -6.97 -23.27 25.97
CA ASP A 9 -5.61 -23.59 25.55
C ASP A 9 -5.57 -24.67 24.46
N GLU A 10 -6.41 -25.71 24.58
CA GLU A 10 -6.51 -26.78 23.58
C GLU A 10 -7.05 -26.26 22.24
N LEU A 11 -8.08 -25.40 22.28
CA LEU A 11 -8.66 -24.80 21.08
C LEU A 11 -7.66 -23.88 20.37
N ARG A 12 -6.89 -23.09 21.12
CA ARG A 12 -5.81 -22.25 20.57
C ARG A 12 -4.72 -23.08 19.91
N LYS A 13 -4.33 -24.21 20.52
CA LYS A 13 -3.31 -25.11 19.99
C LYS A 13 -3.74 -25.75 18.67
N ARG A 14 -5.03 -26.07 18.51
CA ARG A 14 -5.57 -26.74 17.31
C ARG A 14 -5.96 -25.78 16.18
N ALA A 15 -6.49 -24.60 16.51
CA ALA A 15 -7.03 -23.64 15.52
C ALA A 15 -6.17 -22.37 15.30
N ASN A 16 -5.06 -22.20 16.03
CA ASN A 16 -4.18 -21.02 15.98
C ASN A 16 -4.91 -19.68 16.21
N VAL A 17 -5.78 -19.64 17.21
CA VAL A 17 -6.61 -18.49 17.56
C VAL A 17 -6.14 -17.80 18.85
N SER A 18 -6.58 -16.55 19.06
CA SER A 18 -6.30 -15.82 20.31
C SER A 18 -7.13 -16.36 21.49
N TYR A 19 -6.71 -16.04 22.73
CA TYR A 19 -7.48 -16.39 23.95
C TYR A 19 -8.90 -15.84 23.92
N GLU A 20 -9.08 -14.64 23.39
CA GLU A 20 -10.37 -13.98 23.26
C GLU A 20 -11.28 -14.73 22.27
N GLU A 21 -10.75 -15.09 21.10
CA GLU A 21 -11.50 -15.84 20.09
C GLU A 21 -11.84 -17.25 20.53
N ALA A 22 -10.92 -17.93 21.22
CA ALA A 22 -11.16 -19.25 21.79
C ALA A 22 -12.20 -19.21 22.90
N LYS A 23 -12.15 -18.19 23.78
CA LYS A 23 -13.16 -17.97 24.80
C LYS A 23 -14.53 -17.70 24.18
N GLU A 24 -14.61 -16.80 23.19
CA GLU A 24 -15.86 -16.45 22.52
C GLU A 24 -16.48 -17.65 21.80
N ALA A 25 -15.67 -18.46 21.11
CA ALA A 25 -16.13 -19.67 20.44
C ALA A 25 -16.68 -20.69 21.44
N LEU A 26 -15.98 -20.90 22.57
CA LEU A 26 -16.45 -21.79 23.62
C LEU A 26 -17.68 -21.24 24.35
N GLU A 27 -17.82 -19.92 24.52
CA GLU A 27 -19.02 -19.32 25.12
C GLU A 27 -20.24 -19.46 24.21
N LYS A 28 -20.06 -19.34 22.88
CA LYS A 28 -21.14 -19.52 21.90
C LYS A 28 -21.53 -20.98 21.70
N CYS A 29 -20.57 -21.89 21.84
CA CYS A 29 -20.76 -23.34 21.70
C CYS A 29 -20.93 -24.03 23.06
N ASN A 30 -21.32 -23.29 24.12
CA ASN A 30 -21.59 -23.83 25.45
C ASN A 30 -20.48 -24.74 26.05
N GLY A 31 -19.22 -24.49 25.70
CA GLY A 31 -18.06 -25.25 26.16
C GLY A 31 -17.75 -26.51 25.35
N ASP A 32 -18.43 -26.75 24.23
CA ASP A 32 -18.11 -27.85 23.31
C ASP A 32 -16.92 -27.48 22.42
N LEU A 33 -15.81 -28.22 22.57
CA LEU A 33 -14.57 -28.01 21.82
C LEU A 33 -14.74 -28.30 20.32
N VAL A 34 -15.54 -29.30 19.96
CA VAL A 34 -15.75 -29.73 18.58
C VAL A 34 -16.62 -28.73 17.85
N GLU A 35 -17.73 -28.30 18.47
CA GLU A 35 -18.56 -27.24 17.91
C GLU A 35 -17.79 -25.92 17.81
N ALA A 36 -16.96 -25.58 18.80
CA ALA A 36 -16.13 -24.38 18.76
C ALA A 36 -15.09 -24.44 17.61
N LEU A 37 -14.51 -25.61 17.33
CA LEU A 37 -13.64 -25.83 16.17
C LEU A 37 -14.40 -25.60 14.86
N ILE A 38 -15.59 -26.22 14.70
CA ILE A 38 -16.43 -26.07 13.50
C ILE A 38 -16.88 -24.61 13.33
N TYR A 39 -17.19 -23.92 14.43
CA TYR A 39 -17.58 -22.51 14.44
C TYR A 39 -16.44 -21.59 14.00
N LEU A 40 -15.20 -21.88 14.40
CA LEU A 40 -14.00 -21.16 13.97
C LEU A 40 -13.62 -21.47 12.51
N GLU A 41 -13.78 -22.72 12.06
CA GLU A 41 -13.60 -23.13 10.66
C GLU A 41 -14.59 -22.42 9.73
N LYS A 42 -15.89 -22.42 10.08
CA LYS A 42 -16.93 -21.73 9.29
C LYS A 42 -16.72 -20.23 9.18
N GLN A 43 -16.12 -19.61 10.19
CA GLN A 43 -15.78 -18.18 10.16
C GLN A 43 -14.50 -17.86 9.37
N ASN A 44 -13.84 -18.87 8.78
CA ASN A 44 -12.56 -18.69 8.08
C ASN A 44 -11.50 -18.01 8.99
N LYS A 45 -11.68 -18.14 10.31
CA LYS A 45 -10.80 -17.57 11.35
C LYS A 45 -9.67 -18.52 11.73
N VAL A 46 -9.62 -19.70 11.12
CA VAL A 46 -8.41 -20.53 11.04
C VAL A 46 -7.40 -19.71 10.25
N LYS A 47 -6.57 -18.95 10.97
CA LYS A 47 -5.41 -18.28 10.38
C LYS A 47 -4.47 -19.36 9.88
N SER A 48 -4.56 -19.65 8.59
CA SER A 48 -3.43 -20.21 7.86
C SER A 48 -2.21 -19.33 8.16
N ASP A 49 -1.11 -19.96 8.53
CA ASP A 49 0.16 -19.35 8.96
C ASP A 49 0.74 -18.29 8.00
N GLU A 50 0.18 -18.18 6.79
CA GLU A 50 0.47 -17.16 5.80
C GLU A 50 0.41 -15.74 6.37
N GLY A 51 -0.55 -15.46 7.25
CA GLY A 51 -0.73 -14.13 7.85
C GLY A 51 0.51 -13.65 8.63
N SER A 52 1.26 -14.54 9.27
CA SER A 52 2.47 -14.17 10.04
C SER A 52 3.62 -13.72 9.14
N SER A 53 3.81 -14.39 8.00
CA SER A 53 4.84 -14.05 7.01
C SER A 53 4.50 -12.76 6.27
N PHE A 54 3.25 -12.60 5.82
CA PHE A 54 2.80 -11.37 5.17
C PHE A 54 2.83 -10.17 6.13
N PHE A 55 2.36 -10.29 7.38
CA PHE A 55 2.45 -9.20 8.36
C PHE A 55 3.90 -8.85 8.70
N ASN A 56 4.81 -9.81 8.74
CA ASN A 56 6.23 -9.54 8.98
C ASN A 56 6.87 -8.79 7.80
N ILE A 57 6.50 -9.14 6.56
CA ILE A 57 6.91 -8.41 5.36
C ILE A 57 6.32 -6.99 5.39
N ILE A 58 5.02 -6.85 5.66
CA ILE A 58 4.34 -5.55 5.77
C ILE A 58 4.96 -4.70 6.88
N LYS A 59 5.24 -5.24 8.07
CA LYS A 59 5.95 -4.52 9.16
C LYS A 59 7.33 -4.05 8.74
N LYS A 60 8.10 -4.87 8.01
CA LYS A 60 9.42 -4.49 7.47
C LYS A 60 9.27 -3.35 6.43
N ILE A 61 8.29 -3.45 5.53
CA ILE A 61 7.99 -2.42 4.53
C ILE A 61 7.50 -1.13 5.20
N ILE A 62 6.68 -1.21 6.25
CA ILE A 62 6.20 -0.02 6.97
C ILE A 62 7.36 0.66 7.71
N LYS A 63 8.20 -0.07 8.44
CA LYS A 63 9.36 0.52 9.13
C LYS A 63 10.37 1.15 8.17
N LYS A 64 10.61 0.52 7.02
CA LYS A 64 11.54 1.03 6.00
C LYS A 64 10.92 2.12 5.12
N GLY A 65 9.62 2.01 4.85
CA GLY A 65 8.85 2.93 4.02
C GLY A 65 8.51 4.23 4.73
N ASN A 66 8.27 4.21 6.05
CA ASN A 66 7.98 5.43 6.82
C ASN A 66 9.17 6.40 6.86
N THR A 67 10.39 5.91 6.64
CA THR A 67 11.58 6.76 6.56
C THR A 67 11.83 7.34 5.17
N THR A 68 11.18 6.81 4.13
CA THR A 68 11.30 7.32 2.77
C THR A 68 10.12 8.25 2.48
N LYS A 69 10.41 9.48 2.05
CA LYS A 69 9.38 10.46 1.70
C LYS A 69 9.27 10.58 0.19
N PHE A 70 8.06 10.44 -0.32
CA PHE A 70 7.69 10.80 -1.68
C PHE A 70 7.39 12.29 -1.74
N ILE A 71 8.06 13.00 -2.66
CA ILE A 71 7.99 14.45 -2.79
C ILE A 71 7.65 14.79 -4.23
N ILE A 72 6.66 15.65 -4.40
CA ILE A 72 6.31 16.25 -5.69
C ILE A 72 6.80 17.70 -5.69
N LYS A 73 7.65 18.04 -6.64
CA LYS A 73 8.15 19.40 -6.85
C LYS A 73 7.55 20.01 -8.12
N LYS A 74 7.34 21.33 -8.12
CA LYS A 74 6.99 22.13 -9.30
C LYS A 74 7.73 23.47 -9.21
N LYS A 75 8.48 23.84 -10.25
CA LYS A 75 9.26 25.10 -10.28
C LYS A 75 10.05 25.31 -8.98
N ASP A 76 10.79 24.28 -8.58
CA ASP A 76 11.60 24.18 -7.36
C ASP A 76 10.89 24.19 -5.99
N ASN A 77 9.59 24.49 -5.94
CA ASN A 77 8.79 24.42 -4.72
C ASN A 77 8.26 23.00 -4.47
N ILE A 78 8.30 22.56 -3.20
CA ILE A 78 7.70 21.29 -2.77
C ILE A 78 6.20 21.49 -2.63
N ILE A 79 5.42 20.86 -3.50
CA ILE A 79 3.95 20.94 -3.48
C ILE A 79 3.36 19.87 -2.57
N LEU A 80 3.95 18.68 -2.57
CA LEU A 80 3.44 17.56 -1.79
C LEU A 80 4.61 16.79 -1.20
N SER A 81 4.54 16.47 0.09
CA SER A 81 5.50 15.59 0.76
C SER A 81 4.78 14.60 1.65
N LEU A 82 4.79 13.32 1.26
CA LEU A 82 4.10 12.24 1.96
C LEU A 82 5.07 11.07 2.18
N PRO A 83 5.00 10.34 3.31
CA PRO A 83 5.66 9.04 3.45
C PRO A 83 5.25 8.08 2.33
N VAL A 84 6.19 7.28 1.83
CA VAL A 84 5.92 6.32 0.74
C VAL A 84 4.85 5.30 1.12
N THR A 85 4.72 4.99 2.42
CA THR A 85 3.67 4.10 2.94
C THR A 85 2.27 4.58 2.57
N ILE A 86 1.98 5.88 2.75
CA ILE A 86 0.67 6.47 2.46
C ILE A 86 0.40 6.41 0.95
N VAL A 87 1.41 6.72 0.13
CA VAL A 87 1.29 6.68 -1.34
C VAL A 87 0.96 5.27 -1.83
N VAL A 88 1.61 4.24 -1.27
CA VAL A 88 1.32 2.84 -1.61
C VAL A 88 -0.10 2.46 -1.20
N ILE A 89 -0.56 2.86 -0.01
CA ILE A 89 -1.93 2.61 0.45
C ILE A 89 -2.95 3.26 -0.51
N ILE A 90 -2.77 4.54 -0.85
CA ILE A 90 -3.67 5.25 -1.77
C ILE A 90 -3.69 4.56 -3.15
N THR A 91 -2.52 4.15 -3.65
CA THR A 91 -2.42 3.45 -4.95
C THR A 91 -3.18 2.12 -4.94
N VAL A 92 -3.16 1.39 -3.82
CA VAL A 92 -3.87 0.11 -3.68
C VAL A 92 -5.38 0.31 -3.53
N PHE A 93 -5.82 1.28 -2.71
CA PHE A 93 -7.25 1.52 -2.46
C PHE A 93 -7.95 2.33 -3.55
N ALA A 94 -7.22 3.19 -4.26
CA ALA A 94 -7.76 4.08 -5.29
C ALA A 94 -6.89 4.10 -6.56
N PRO A 95 -6.65 2.95 -7.22
CA PRO A 95 -5.79 2.89 -8.41
C PRO A 95 -6.33 3.75 -9.56
N TYR A 96 -7.66 3.81 -9.71
CA TYR A 96 -8.34 4.61 -10.73
C TYR A 96 -8.12 6.12 -10.58
N VAL A 97 -7.80 6.60 -9.39
CA VAL A 97 -7.49 8.02 -9.14
C VAL A 97 -5.98 8.25 -9.19
N ALA A 98 -5.21 7.35 -8.56
CA ALA A 98 -3.77 7.48 -8.45
C ALA A 98 -3.07 7.44 -9.81
N VAL A 99 -3.42 6.48 -10.68
CA VAL A 99 -2.75 6.29 -11.97
C VAL A 99 -2.97 7.49 -12.90
N PRO A 100 -4.21 7.96 -13.17
CA PRO A 100 -4.42 9.16 -13.97
C PRO A 100 -3.81 10.42 -13.34
N GLY A 101 -3.88 10.55 -12.01
CA GLY A 101 -3.28 11.69 -11.29
C GLY A 101 -1.76 11.76 -11.46
N LEU A 102 -1.07 10.61 -11.41
CA LEU A 102 0.37 10.49 -11.69
C LEU A 102 0.71 10.92 -13.12
N ILE A 103 -0.07 10.47 -14.11
CA ILE A 103 0.13 10.83 -15.53
C ILE A 103 -0.08 12.33 -15.73
N LEU A 104 -1.18 12.89 -15.21
CA LEU A 104 -1.50 14.32 -15.29
C LEU A 104 -0.42 15.18 -14.62
N ALA A 105 0.09 14.74 -13.47
CA ALA A 105 1.15 15.42 -12.76
C ALA A 105 2.42 15.50 -13.61
N LEU A 106 2.82 14.42 -14.30
CA LEU A 106 3.96 14.43 -15.23
C LEU A 106 3.74 15.37 -16.39
N ILE A 107 2.58 15.34 -17.04
CA ILE A 107 2.25 16.23 -18.18
C ILE A 107 2.26 17.71 -17.74
N THR A 108 1.87 18.00 -16.50
CA THR A 108 1.86 19.35 -15.94
C THR A 108 3.26 19.83 -15.50
N GLY A 109 4.30 19.00 -15.65
CA GLY A 109 5.67 19.34 -15.30
C GLY A 109 5.99 19.18 -13.81
N HIS A 110 5.25 18.33 -13.09
CA HIS A 110 5.61 17.97 -11.73
C HIS A 110 6.73 16.93 -11.74
N ARG A 111 7.73 17.13 -10.88
CA ARG A 111 8.88 16.24 -10.74
C ARG A 111 8.73 15.42 -9.47
N PHE A 112 8.75 14.09 -9.63
CA PHE A 112 8.70 13.16 -8.51
C PHE A 112 10.10 12.88 -7.96
N ARG A 113 10.21 12.82 -6.64
CA ARG A 113 11.46 12.55 -5.92
C ARG A 113 11.21 11.67 -4.71
N PHE A 114 12.12 10.74 -4.46
CA PHE A 114 12.17 10.00 -3.22
C PHE A 114 13.36 10.46 -2.39
N LYS A 115 13.11 10.89 -1.16
CA LYS A 115 14.15 11.16 -0.15
C LYS A 115 14.23 9.98 0.81
N GLY A 116 15.41 9.37 0.91
CA GLY A 116 15.69 8.28 1.86
C GLY A 116 15.98 8.78 3.28
N LYS A 117 16.25 7.82 4.18
CA LYS A 117 16.46 8.02 5.62
C LYS A 117 17.64 8.94 5.99
N ASN A 118 18.63 9.08 5.09
CA ASN A 118 19.83 9.91 5.29
C ASN A 118 19.82 11.19 4.45
N GLY A 119 18.69 11.52 3.79
CA GLY A 119 18.63 12.65 2.86
C GLY A 119 19.27 12.40 1.50
N GLU A 120 19.95 11.25 1.31
CA GLU A 120 20.53 10.86 0.03
C GLU A 120 19.44 10.63 -1.03
N PRO A 121 19.70 11.06 -2.29
CA PRO A 121 18.80 10.77 -3.39
C PRO A 121 18.76 9.26 -3.61
N ALA A 122 17.57 8.67 -3.56
CA ALA A 122 17.42 7.26 -3.87
C ALA A 122 17.76 7.02 -5.35
N LYS A 123 18.37 5.86 -5.69
CA LYS A 123 18.73 5.46 -7.06
C LYS A 123 17.56 5.59 -8.06
N VAL A 124 16.33 5.42 -7.58
CA VAL A 124 15.10 5.60 -8.36
C VAL A 124 14.89 7.03 -8.88
N ASN A 125 15.54 8.04 -8.30
CA ASN A 125 15.41 9.43 -8.72
C ASN A 125 15.95 9.63 -10.15
N GLU A 126 17.03 8.94 -10.52
CA GLU A 126 17.58 8.99 -11.88
C GLU A 126 16.59 8.44 -12.92
N THR A 127 15.87 7.36 -12.58
CA THR A 127 14.84 6.77 -13.44
C THR A 127 13.67 7.74 -13.64
N LEU A 128 13.22 8.40 -12.56
CA LEU A 128 12.15 9.39 -12.62
C LEU A 128 12.55 10.61 -13.46
N ASP A 129 13.81 11.02 -13.40
CA ASP A 129 14.32 12.12 -14.24
C ASP A 129 14.30 11.79 -15.72
N LYS A 130 14.73 10.57 -16.09
CA LYS A 130 14.64 10.10 -17.48
C LYS A 130 13.19 10.10 -17.97
N ILE A 131 12.27 9.56 -17.17
CA ILE A 131 10.83 9.52 -17.52
C ILE A 131 10.29 10.92 -17.73
N SER A 132 10.59 11.85 -16.81
CA SER A 132 10.10 13.21 -16.94
C SER A 132 10.71 13.95 -18.15
N ASN A 133 11.97 13.69 -18.51
CA ASN A 133 12.58 14.29 -19.71
C ASN A 133 11.95 13.74 -21.00
N VAL A 134 11.57 12.45 -21.03
CA VAL A 134 10.82 11.85 -22.14
C VAL A 134 9.45 12.50 -22.26
N VAL A 135 8.73 12.68 -21.14
CA VAL A 135 7.41 13.36 -21.13
C VAL A 135 7.52 14.81 -21.58
N ASP A 136 8.54 15.55 -21.13
CA ASP A 136 8.77 16.94 -21.55
C ASP A 136 9.08 17.03 -23.05
N THR A 137 9.88 16.09 -23.58
CA THR A 137 10.19 16.02 -25.02
C THR A 137 8.95 15.72 -25.83
N ALA A 138 8.14 14.75 -25.40
CA ALA A 138 6.88 14.41 -26.04
C ALA A 138 5.93 15.62 -26.05
N LYS A 139 5.77 16.30 -24.91
CA LYS A 139 4.93 17.50 -24.79
C LYS A 139 5.37 18.62 -25.73
N LYS A 140 6.67 18.85 -25.90
CA LYS A 140 7.20 19.84 -26.86
C LYS A 140 6.80 19.49 -28.29
N LYS A 141 7.00 18.23 -28.70
CA LYS A 141 6.60 17.76 -30.04
C LYS A 141 5.10 17.92 -30.28
N PHE A 142 4.26 17.51 -29.33
CA PHE A 142 2.80 17.69 -29.43
C PHE A 142 2.40 19.17 -29.61
N ASN A 143 3.07 20.10 -28.92
CA ASN A 143 2.80 21.53 -29.09
C ASN A 143 3.32 22.08 -30.44
N GLU A 144 4.50 21.67 -30.91
CA GLU A 144 5.06 22.08 -32.22
C GLU A 144 4.25 21.53 -33.41
N ASP A 145 3.71 20.31 -33.30
CA ASP A 145 2.85 19.71 -34.32
C ASP A 145 1.46 20.40 -34.39
N THR A 146 0.99 20.97 -33.27
CA THR A 146 -0.30 21.68 -33.22
C THR A 146 -0.22 23.07 -33.87
N ASP A 147 0.90 23.77 -33.74
CA ASP A 147 1.11 25.08 -34.40
C ASP A 147 1.38 24.95 -35.92
N SER A 148 1.98 23.84 -36.37
CA SER A 148 2.27 23.58 -37.79
C SER A 148 1.08 23.04 -38.59
N GLN A 149 0.00 22.58 -37.94
CA GLN A 149 -1.26 22.26 -38.59
C GLN A 149 -2.22 23.46 -38.71
N SER A 150 -2.14 24.47 -37.82
CA SER A 150 -2.97 25.68 -37.89
C SER A 150 -2.57 26.66 -39.01
N SER A 151 -1.33 26.57 -39.54
CA SER A 151 -0.84 27.44 -40.63
C SER A 151 -1.02 26.87 -42.04
N LYS A 152 -1.58 25.65 -42.17
CA LYS A 152 -1.94 25.03 -43.46
C LYS A 152 -3.44 25.04 -43.78
N GLN A 153 -4.26 25.70 -42.95
CA GLN A 153 -5.68 25.97 -43.22
C GLN A 153 -6.02 27.46 -43.06
N VAL A 154 -5.23 28.35 -43.65
CA VAL A 154 -5.68 29.70 -44.04
C VAL A 154 -5.16 29.99 -45.45
#